data_AF-A0A661W2G5-F1
#
_entry.id   AF-A0A661W2G5-F1
#
_cell.length_a   1.000
_cell.length_b   1.000
_cell.length_c   1.000
_cell.angle_alpha   90.00
_cell.angle_beta   90.00
_cell.angle_gamma   90.00
#
_symmetry.space_group_name_H-M   'P 1'
#
loop_
_entity.id
_entity.type
_entity.pdbx_description
1 polymer ?
#
loop_
_entity_poly.entity_id
_entity_poly.type
_entity_poly.pdbx_seq_one_letter_code
_entity_poly.pdbx_strand_id
1 'polypeptide(L)'
;MTKKVEQRAYHGKIDPEALARALVAQFNQGETRAQWTRGTQGRTAVQIQNRKVERGDPTTAITLHITPSETGVVLSMSEQQWLSVAADMAKSGLLALLNPWNLIGELDDIARNVRSLQLRQEVWQGIETYCRGVGAGIGTASQLQHIVCPYCGTPNPLGTLTCQACHAPLAEVQPVVCPRCGYLNDPRAQLCVNCGAPLVGTEATK
;
A
#
# COMPACT_ATOMS: atom_id res chain seq x y z
N MET A 1 0.55 -10.92 -18.27
CA MET A 1 -0.23 -10.18 -17.26
C MET A 1 0.72 -9.71 -16.18
N THR A 2 0.91 -8.40 -16.04
CA THR A 2 1.87 -7.75 -15.14
C THR A 2 1.45 -7.98 -13.69
N LYS A 3 2.33 -8.53 -12.84
CA LYS A 3 2.10 -8.60 -11.38
C LYS A 3 1.76 -7.20 -10.87
N LYS A 4 0.52 -6.99 -10.43
CA LYS A 4 0.06 -5.69 -9.93
C LYS A 4 0.63 -5.49 -8.52
N VAL A 5 1.72 -4.73 -8.43
CA VAL A 5 2.30 -4.29 -7.16
C VAL A 5 1.63 -2.97 -6.79
N GLU A 6 1.00 -2.93 -5.62
CA GLU A 6 0.40 -1.70 -5.08
C GLU A 6 1.32 -1.13 -4.00
N GLN A 7 1.64 0.16 -4.08
CA GLN A 7 2.55 0.82 -3.15
C GLN A 7 1.88 2.00 -2.47
N ARG A 8 2.06 2.13 -1.15
CA ARG A 8 1.60 3.26 -0.33
C ARG A 8 2.70 3.67 0.62
N ALA A 9 2.97 4.98 0.72
CA ALA A 9 3.83 5.51 1.76
C ALA A 9 3.00 5.84 3.01
N TYR A 10 3.59 5.74 4.18
CA TYR A 10 3.01 6.20 5.45
C TYR A 10 4.06 7.00 6.21
N HIS A 11 3.63 8.11 6.81
CA HIS A 11 4.51 8.98 7.60
C HIS A 11 4.20 8.88 9.09
N GLY A 12 5.22 9.06 9.91
CA GLY A 12 5.14 9.00 11.37
C GLY A 12 6.15 8.00 11.95
N LYS A 13 6.16 7.89 13.28
CA LYS A 13 7.01 6.93 14.01
C LYS A 13 6.43 5.52 13.87
N ILE A 14 6.67 4.90 12.71
CA ILE A 14 6.20 3.54 12.40
C ILE A 14 7.40 2.61 12.52
N ASP A 15 7.39 1.75 13.53
CA ASP A 15 8.33 0.63 13.60
C ASP A 15 7.86 -0.49 12.64
N PRO A 16 8.67 -0.85 11.61
CA PRO A 16 8.35 -1.92 10.67
C PRO A 16 8.00 -3.25 11.32
N GLU A 17 8.69 -3.61 12.41
CA GLU A 17 8.47 -4.89 13.07
C GLU A 17 7.21 -4.89 13.92
N ALA A 18 6.94 -3.79 14.62
CA ALA A 18 5.69 -3.63 15.35
C ALA A 18 4.48 -3.69 14.41
N LEU A 19 4.55 -3.04 13.24
CA LEU A 19 3.52 -3.16 12.19
C LEU A 19 3.37 -4.61 11.73
N ALA A 20 4.48 -5.29 11.44
CA ALA A 20 4.46 -6.68 10.99
C ALA A 20 3.84 -7.64 12.02
N ARG A 21 4.20 -7.48 13.30
CA ARG A 21 3.65 -8.29 14.40
C ARG A 21 2.15 -8.03 14.58
N ALA A 22 1.71 -6.77 14.47
CA ALA A 22 0.29 -6.43 14.56
C ALA A 22 -0.52 -7.09 13.44
N LEU A 23 -0.02 -7.07 12.20
CA LEU A 23 -0.66 -7.75 11.07
C LEU A 23 -0.69 -9.27 11.28
N VAL A 24 0.39 -9.89 11.76
CA VAL A 24 0.39 -11.33 12.05
C VAL A 24 -0.59 -11.68 13.16
N ALA A 25 -0.70 -10.86 14.21
CA ALA A 25 -1.69 -11.08 15.26
C ALA A 25 -3.13 -11.03 14.72
N GLN A 26 -3.41 -10.14 13.76
CA GLN A 26 -4.72 -10.00 13.14
C GLN A 26 -5.04 -11.13 12.13
N PHE A 27 -4.06 -11.57 11.34
CA PHE A 27 -4.26 -12.46 10.18
C PHE A 27 -3.71 -13.88 10.35
N ASN A 28 -3.21 -14.26 11.53
CA ASN A 28 -2.81 -15.64 11.82
C ASN A 28 -3.90 -16.41 12.58
N GLN A 29 -5.15 -16.28 12.16
CA GLN A 29 -6.31 -16.84 12.83
C GLN A 29 -7.43 -17.20 11.84
N GLY A 30 -8.33 -18.09 12.27
CA GLY A 30 -9.46 -18.54 11.45
C GLY A 30 -9.03 -19.08 10.09
N GLU A 31 -9.54 -18.44 9.04
CA GLU A 31 -9.35 -18.80 7.64
C GLU A 31 -8.04 -18.28 7.02
N THR A 32 -7.20 -17.59 7.80
CA THR A 32 -5.94 -17.02 7.33
C THR A 32 -4.74 -17.56 8.13
N ARG A 33 -3.58 -17.55 7.48
CA ARG A 33 -2.28 -17.81 8.08
C ARG A 33 -1.37 -16.65 7.72
N ALA A 34 -0.69 -16.10 8.72
CA ALA A 34 0.24 -15.00 8.52
C ALA A 34 1.58 -15.29 9.21
N GLN A 35 2.66 -14.84 8.57
CA GLN A 35 4.01 -14.89 9.12
C GLN A 35 4.77 -13.64 8.68
N TRP A 36 5.79 -13.26 9.44
CA TRP A 36 6.64 -12.13 9.08
C TRP A 36 8.11 -12.53 9.18
N THR A 37 8.95 -11.88 8.37
CA THR A 37 10.39 -12.08 8.36
C THR A 37 11.11 -10.74 8.35
N ARG A 38 12.22 -10.68 9.08
CA ARG A 38 13.12 -9.53 9.06
C ARG A 38 14.06 -9.64 7.86
N GLY A 39 14.11 -8.59 7.06
CA GLY A 39 15.07 -8.41 5.97
C GLY A 39 16.29 -7.60 6.39
N THR A 40 17.14 -7.28 5.43
CA THR A 40 18.31 -6.40 5.64
C THR A 40 17.88 -4.93 5.74
N GLN A 41 18.71 -4.10 6.38
CA GLN A 41 18.48 -2.65 6.50
C GLN A 41 17.12 -2.26 7.13
N GLY A 42 16.65 -3.03 8.12
CA GLY A 42 15.37 -2.76 8.80
C GLY A 42 14.13 -3.02 7.94
N ARG A 43 14.29 -3.55 6.72
CA ARG A 43 13.15 -3.99 5.89
C ARG A 43 12.47 -5.18 6.56
N THR A 44 11.16 -5.24 6.43
CA THR A 44 10.35 -6.33 6.96
C THR A 44 9.41 -6.84 5.87
N ALA A 45 9.15 -8.14 5.83
CA ALA A 45 8.16 -8.73 4.95
C ALA A 45 7.08 -9.44 5.77
N VAL A 46 5.82 -9.28 5.36
CA VAL A 46 4.68 -10.00 5.94
C VAL A 46 4.03 -10.81 4.83
N GLN A 47 3.81 -12.09 5.08
CA GLN A 47 3.11 -12.99 4.17
C GLN A 47 1.80 -13.41 4.80
N ILE A 48 0.71 -13.27 4.05
CA ILE A 48 -0.65 -13.60 4.48
C ILE A 48 -1.29 -14.48 3.41
N GLN A 49 -1.85 -15.61 3.81
CA GLN A 49 -2.45 -16.59 2.91
C GLN A 49 -3.73 -17.17 3.49
N ASN A 50 -4.64 -17.63 2.63
CA ASN A 50 -5.83 -18.36 3.07
C ASN A 50 -5.47 -19.78 3.51
N ARG A 51 -6.10 -20.26 4.58
CA ARG A 51 -5.94 -21.60 5.18
C ARG A 51 -6.86 -22.62 4.54
N LYS A 52 -8.09 -22.23 4.16
CA LYS A 52 -8.98 -23.06 3.33
C LYS A 52 -8.79 -22.70 1.87
N VAL A 53 -8.14 -23.61 1.16
CA VAL A 53 -8.12 -23.65 -0.29
C VAL A 53 -9.10 -24.74 -0.66
N GLU A 54 -10.23 -24.39 -1.28
CA GLU A 54 -11.12 -25.39 -1.85
C GLU A 54 -10.33 -26.23 -2.87
N ARG A 55 -10.67 -27.51 -3.03
CA ARG A 55 -9.92 -28.40 -3.91
C ARG A 55 -9.98 -27.87 -5.35
N GLY A 56 -8.87 -27.35 -5.86
CA GLY A 56 -8.78 -26.69 -7.18
C GLY A 56 -8.57 -25.17 -7.15
N ASP A 57 -8.66 -24.51 -5.99
CA ASP A 57 -8.42 -23.07 -5.89
C ASP A 57 -6.91 -22.74 -5.88
N PRO A 58 -6.46 -21.70 -6.61
CA PRO A 58 -5.09 -21.20 -6.51
C PRO A 58 -4.85 -20.59 -5.12
N THR A 59 -3.82 -21.05 -4.41
CA THR A 59 -3.44 -20.47 -3.11
C THR A 59 -2.90 -19.07 -3.36
N THR A 60 -3.73 -18.08 -3.06
CA THR A 60 -3.34 -16.68 -3.16
C THR A 60 -2.56 -16.32 -1.89
N ALA A 61 -1.28 -15.99 -2.05
CA ALA A 61 -0.46 -15.44 -0.98
C ALA A 61 -0.23 -13.96 -1.26
N ILE A 62 -0.56 -13.13 -0.29
CA ILE A 62 -0.25 -11.70 -0.28
C ILE A 62 1.09 -11.52 0.43
N THR A 63 2.01 -10.80 -0.21
CA THR A 63 3.28 -10.39 0.39
C THR A 63 3.32 -8.88 0.50
N LEU A 64 3.42 -8.38 1.72
CA LEU A 64 3.64 -6.98 2.06
C LEU A 64 5.12 -6.75 2.39
N HIS A 65 5.78 -5.86 1.65
CA HIS A 65 7.11 -5.37 1.96
C HIS A 65 7.01 -4.03 2.69
N ILE A 66 7.63 -3.94 3.86
CA ILE A 66 7.70 -2.75 4.70
C ILE A 66 9.15 -2.25 4.62
N THR A 67 9.36 -1.11 3.98
CA THR A 67 10.68 -0.49 3.83
C THR A 67 10.75 0.78 4.66
N PRO A 68 11.69 0.91 5.61
CA PRO A 68 11.91 2.16 6.33
C PRO A 68 12.22 3.30 5.36
N SER A 69 11.75 4.51 5.68
CA SER A 69 12.11 5.75 5.00
C SER A 69 12.44 6.83 6.03
N GLU A 70 13.00 7.95 5.58
CA GLU A 70 13.37 9.08 6.47
C GLU A 70 12.18 9.62 7.28
N THR A 71 10.96 9.48 6.76
CA THR A 71 9.74 10.09 7.33
C THR A 71 8.72 9.04 7.80
N GLY A 72 9.01 7.75 7.70
CA GLY A 72 8.11 6.66 8.10
C GLY A 72 8.42 5.34 7.40
N VAL A 73 7.45 4.78 6.68
CA VAL A 73 7.62 3.52 5.92
C VAL A 73 6.99 3.60 4.54
N VAL A 74 7.57 2.87 3.61
CA VAL A 74 7.00 2.59 2.29
C VAL A 74 6.54 1.14 2.27
N LEU A 75 5.25 0.95 1.98
CA LEU A 75 4.60 -0.35 1.93
C LEU A 75 4.36 -0.75 0.49
N SER A 76 4.84 -1.91 0.07
CA SER A 76 4.62 -2.48 -1.26
C SER A 76 3.96 -3.85 -1.12
N MET A 77 2.73 -3.98 -1.59
CA MET A 77 1.98 -5.23 -1.57
C MET A 77 1.97 -5.89 -2.94
N SER A 78 2.29 -7.17 -2.98
CA SER A 78 2.26 -7.99 -4.18
C SER A 78 1.47 -9.27 -3.95
N GLU A 79 0.80 -9.73 -5.00
CA GLU A 79 0.20 -11.06 -5.02
C GLU A 79 1.17 -12.06 -5.61
N GLN A 80 1.36 -13.16 -4.89
CA GLN A 80 2.06 -14.34 -5.35
C GLN A 80 1.03 -15.46 -5.41
N GLN A 81 0.66 -15.85 -6.63
CA GLN A 81 0.02 -17.14 -6.81
C GLN A 81 1.08 -18.21 -6.56
N TRP A 82 0.89 -19.01 -5.52
CA TRP A 82 1.55 -20.31 -5.50
C TRP A 82 0.80 -21.17 -6.53
N LEU A 83 1.55 -21.89 -7.34
CA LEU A 83 0.99 -22.88 -8.24
C LEU A 83 0.51 -24.03 -7.36
N SER A 84 -0.71 -23.96 -6.82
CA SER A 84 -1.26 -25.11 -6.10
C SER A 84 -1.50 -26.18 -7.14
N VAL A 85 -0.58 -27.14 -7.21
CA VAL A 85 -0.95 -28.53 -7.45
C VAL A 85 -1.27 -28.85 -8.93
N ALA A 86 -0.21 -28.93 -9.74
CA ALA A 86 -0.05 -30.05 -10.70
C ALA A 86 0.02 -31.43 -9.99
N ALA A 87 -0.07 -31.45 -8.65
CA ALA A 87 0.19 -32.57 -7.75
C ALA A 87 -1.05 -33.41 -7.36
N ASP A 88 -2.27 -33.02 -7.77
CA ASP A 88 -3.48 -33.87 -7.66
C ASP A 88 -3.61 -34.77 -8.89
N MET A 89 -3.06 -34.37 -10.06
CA MET A 89 -3.05 -35.17 -11.29
C MET A 89 -1.84 -36.11 -11.42
N ALA A 90 -0.69 -35.77 -10.82
CA ALA A 90 0.46 -36.67 -10.80
C ALA A 90 0.26 -37.89 -9.87
N LYS A 91 -0.69 -37.83 -8.91
CA LYS A 91 -0.98 -38.93 -7.98
C LYS A 91 -1.82 -40.06 -8.57
N SER A 92 -2.44 -39.87 -9.74
CA SER A 92 -3.17 -40.94 -10.47
C SER A 92 -2.37 -41.53 -11.64
N GLY A 93 -1.14 -41.04 -11.86
CA GLY A 93 -0.06 -41.76 -12.54
C GLY A 93 -0.18 -42.12 -14.03
N LEU A 94 -1.30 -41.95 -14.75
CA LEU A 94 -1.42 -42.63 -16.06
C LEU A 94 -2.01 -41.86 -17.27
N LEU A 95 -2.35 -40.57 -17.21
CA LEU A 95 -3.15 -39.96 -18.31
C LEU A 95 -2.55 -38.76 -19.06
N ALA A 96 -1.31 -38.36 -18.80
CA ALA A 96 -0.68 -37.24 -19.51
C ALA A 96 -0.06 -37.61 -20.89
N LEU A 97 -0.02 -38.90 -21.25
CA LEU A 97 0.72 -39.38 -22.42
C LEU A 97 -0.12 -39.61 -23.70
N LEU A 98 -1.45 -39.44 -23.67
CA LEU A 98 -2.28 -39.94 -24.78
C LEU A 98 -3.32 -39.00 -25.38
N ASN A 99 -3.38 -37.71 -25.03
CA ASN A 99 -4.41 -36.86 -25.65
C ASN A 99 -3.94 -35.43 -25.95
N PRO A 100 -3.39 -35.16 -27.16
CA PRO A 100 -2.74 -33.89 -27.45
C PRO A 100 -3.71 -32.74 -27.78
N TRP A 101 -5.03 -32.91 -27.72
CA TRP A 101 -5.98 -31.93 -28.28
C TRP A 101 -7.06 -31.39 -27.31
N ASN A 102 -7.00 -31.71 -26.01
CA ASN A 102 -8.04 -31.27 -25.04
C ASN A 102 -7.66 -30.04 -24.19
N LEU A 103 -6.70 -29.22 -24.63
CA LEU A 103 -6.30 -27.97 -23.97
C LEU A 103 -7.09 -26.73 -24.45
N ILE A 104 -8.15 -26.92 -25.23
CA ILE A 104 -9.04 -25.83 -25.67
C ILE A 104 -10.43 -26.10 -25.09
N GLY A 105 -10.63 -25.75 -23.83
CA GLY A 105 -11.91 -25.99 -23.19
C GLY A 105 -11.96 -25.70 -21.70
N GLU A 106 -11.51 -24.53 -21.27
CA GLU A 106 -12.01 -23.95 -20.02
C GLU A 106 -11.94 -22.43 -20.08
N LEU A 107 -12.82 -21.91 -20.93
CA LEU A 107 -13.43 -20.60 -20.78
C LEU A 107 -14.27 -20.62 -19.50
N ASP A 108 -13.70 -20.26 -18.35
CA ASP A 108 -14.41 -19.43 -17.36
C ASP A 108 -13.42 -18.82 -16.35
N ASP A 109 -12.75 -17.74 -16.76
CA ASP A 109 -11.78 -17.01 -15.94
C ASP A 109 -12.41 -15.82 -15.16
N ILE A 110 -13.74 -15.79 -15.03
CA ILE A 110 -14.45 -14.62 -14.50
C ILE A 110 -14.80 -14.74 -13.00
N ALA A 111 -14.70 -15.93 -12.38
CA ALA A 111 -14.98 -16.09 -10.95
C ALA A 111 -13.76 -15.93 -10.01
N ARG A 112 -12.57 -15.60 -10.52
CA ARG A 112 -11.29 -15.70 -9.77
C ARG A 112 -10.82 -14.42 -9.03
N ASN A 113 -11.59 -13.33 -9.05
CA ASN A 113 -11.12 -12.04 -8.51
C ASN A 113 -11.75 -11.59 -7.18
N VAL A 114 -12.81 -12.22 -6.65
CA VAL A 114 -13.54 -11.62 -5.50
C VAL A 114 -12.80 -11.86 -4.17
N ARG A 115 -12.31 -13.08 -3.92
CA ARG A 115 -11.67 -13.46 -2.64
C ARG A 115 -10.28 -12.84 -2.45
N SER A 116 -9.49 -12.74 -3.51
CA SER A 116 -8.15 -12.11 -3.49
C SER A 116 -8.23 -10.60 -3.29
N LEU A 117 -9.17 -9.93 -3.98
CA LEU A 117 -9.46 -8.51 -3.78
C LEU A 117 -9.91 -8.22 -2.34
N GLN A 118 -10.73 -9.10 -1.76
CA GLN A 118 -11.21 -8.94 -0.39
C GLN A 118 -10.06 -9.04 0.64
N LEU A 119 -9.22 -10.08 0.58
CA LEU A 119 -8.08 -10.21 1.50
C LEU A 119 -7.11 -9.03 1.36
N ARG A 120 -6.87 -8.58 0.12
CA ARG A 120 -6.03 -7.39 -0.15
C ARG A 120 -6.58 -6.14 0.50
N GLN A 121 -7.89 -5.92 0.39
CA GLN A 121 -8.58 -4.79 0.99
C GLN A 121 -8.54 -4.86 2.53
N GLU A 122 -8.76 -6.04 3.10
CA GLU A 122 -8.66 -6.28 4.54
C GLU A 122 -7.26 -5.99 5.08
N VAL A 123 -6.21 -6.42 4.37
CA VAL A 123 -4.82 -6.13 4.73
C VAL A 123 -4.54 -4.62 4.71
N TRP A 124 -5.02 -3.90 3.69
CA TRP A 124 -4.92 -2.44 3.66
C TRP A 124 -5.65 -1.79 4.84
N GLN A 125 -6.86 -2.25 5.19
CA GLN A 125 -7.59 -1.75 6.35
C GLN A 125 -6.87 -2.04 7.68
N GLY A 126 -6.24 -3.21 7.81
CA GLY A 126 -5.42 -3.55 8.97
C GLY A 126 -4.23 -2.60 9.13
N ILE A 127 -3.54 -2.30 8.02
CA ILE A 127 -2.46 -1.32 7.98
C ILE A 127 -2.96 0.07 8.39
N GLU A 128 -4.07 0.53 7.80
CA GLU A 128 -4.65 1.84 8.11
C GLU A 128 -5.06 1.96 9.59
N THR A 129 -5.61 0.88 10.16
CA THR A 129 -5.98 0.81 11.57
C THR A 129 -4.76 0.90 12.48
N TYR A 130 -3.70 0.14 12.18
CA TYR A 130 -2.44 0.22 12.91
C TYR A 130 -1.82 1.61 12.83
N CYS A 131 -1.65 2.14 11.60
CA CYS A 131 -1.04 3.43 11.36
C CYS A 131 -1.80 4.53 12.11
N ARG A 132 -3.14 4.55 12.05
CA ARG A 132 -3.96 5.49 12.80
C ARG A 132 -3.76 5.35 14.32
N GLY A 133 -3.67 4.12 14.83
CA GLY A 133 -3.43 3.82 16.24
C GLY A 133 -2.10 4.37 16.76
N VAL A 134 -1.06 4.43 15.92
CA VAL A 134 0.25 5.02 16.26
C VAL A 134 0.39 6.50 15.82
N GLY A 135 -0.70 7.12 15.36
CA GLY A 135 -0.70 8.52 14.90
C GLY A 135 -0.02 8.75 13.54
N ALA A 136 0.22 7.68 12.78
CA ALA A 136 0.74 7.72 11.43
C ALA A 136 -0.37 7.83 10.36
N GLY A 137 -0.09 8.47 9.23
CA GLY A 137 -1.04 8.69 8.13
C GLY A 137 -0.53 8.22 6.77
N ILE A 138 -1.44 8.00 5.81
CA ILE A 138 -1.08 7.70 4.41
C ILE A 138 -0.35 8.90 3.83
N GLY A 139 0.88 8.70 3.39
CA GLY A 139 1.65 9.66 2.63
C GLY A 139 1.12 9.81 1.21
N THR A 140 0.27 10.81 1.02
CA THR A 140 0.07 11.54 -0.25
C THR A 140 1.32 12.35 -0.65
N ALA A 141 2.48 12.08 -0.07
CA ALA A 141 3.69 12.84 -0.33
C ALA A 141 4.18 12.74 -1.78
N SER A 142 3.87 11.68 -2.56
CA SER A 142 4.31 11.62 -3.96
C SER A 142 3.57 12.60 -4.89
N GLN A 143 2.32 12.96 -4.57
CA GLN A 143 1.58 14.00 -5.30
C GLN A 143 1.90 15.41 -4.80
N LEU A 144 2.32 15.52 -3.54
CA LEU A 144 2.69 16.80 -2.95
C LEU A 144 4.13 17.21 -3.22
N GLN A 145 5.03 16.38 -3.78
CA GLN A 145 6.44 16.76 -3.99
C GLN A 145 6.64 18.01 -4.87
N HIS A 146 5.60 18.40 -5.61
CA HIS A 146 5.64 19.56 -6.48
C HIS A 146 4.41 20.44 -6.26
N ILE A 147 4.65 21.75 -6.26
CA ILE A 147 3.60 22.77 -6.36
C ILE A 147 3.57 23.32 -7.78
N VAL A 148 2.36 23.54 -8.30
CA VAL A 148 2.19 24.14 -9.61
C VAL A 148 2.16 25.65 -9.44
N CYS A 149 3.03 26.36 -10.18
CA CYS A 149 3.06 27.82 -10.15
C CYS A 149 1.69 28.37 -10.61
N PRO A 150 0.99 29.19 -9.81
CA PRO A 150 -0.32 29.72 -10.20
C PRO A 150 -0.24 30.76 -11.32
N TYR A 151 0.96 31.27 -11.62
CA TYR A 151 1.18 32.30 -12.64
C TYR A 151 1.47 31.70 -14.03
N CYS A 152 2.31 30.66 -14.12
CA CYS A 152 2.75 30.10 -15.40
C CYS A 152 2.50 28.59 -15.55
N GLY A 153 1.96 27.92 -14.52
CA GLY A 153 1.67 26.48 -14.54
C GLY A 153 2.89 25.56 -14.43
N THR A 154 4.11 26.10 -14.28
CA THR A 154 5.31 25.27 -14.13
C THR A 154 5.30 24.52 -12.80
N PRO A 155 5.54 23.20 -12.78
CA PRO A 155 5.75 22.46 -11.54
C PRO A 155 7.09 22.85 -10.91
N ASN A 156 7.08 23.09 -9.61
CA ASN A 156 8.24 23.46 -8.80
C ASN A 156 8.35 22.51 -7.60
N PRO A 157 9.57 22.17 -7.14
CA PRO A 157 9.74 21.37 -5.92
C PRO A 157 9.11 22.04 -4.70
N LEU A 158 8.61 21.25 -3.75
CA LEU A 158 8.16 21.75 -2.44
C LEU A 158 9.23 22.58 -1.74
N GLY A 159 8.80 23.63 -1.03
CA GLY A 159 9.68 24.53 -0.29
C GLY A 159 10.38 25.57 -1.16
N THR A 160 10.26 25.49 -2.50
CA THR A 160 10.81 26.52 -3.38
C THR A 160 10.02 27.83 -3.22
N LEU A 161 10.71 28.92 -2.87
CA LEU A 161 10.06 30.23 -2.64
C LEU A 161 9.72 30.99 -3.92
N THR A 162 10.36 30.66 -5.03
CA THR A 162 10.20 31.35 -6.33
C THR A 162 10.11 30.34 -7.48
N CYS A 163 9.29 30.60 -8.48
CA CYS A 163 9.17 29.74 -9.64
C CYS A 163 10.48 29.65 -10.44
N GLN A 164 10.90 28.45 -10.79
CA GLN A 164 12.11 28.21 -11.58
C GLN A 164 12.01 28.72 -13.03
N ALA A 165 10.79 28.94 -13.54
CA ALA A 165 10.56 29.39 -14.92
C ALA A 165 10.22 30.88 -15.03
N CYS A 166 9.32 31.39 -14.18
CA CYS A 166 8.84 32.78 -14.27
C CYS A 166 9.27 33.66 -13.09
N HIS A 167 9.99 33.10 -12.11
CA HIS A 167 10.46 33.78 -10.91
C HIS A 167 9.36 34.36 -9.99
N ALA A 168 8.09 34.08 -10.26
CA ALA A 168 6.98 34.49 -9.41
C ALA A 168 7.07 33.87 -8.01
N PRO A 169 6.62 34.57 -6.95
CA PRO A 169 6.64 34.05 -5.59
C PRO A 169 5.70 32.86 -5.45
N LEU A 170 6.10 31.88 -4.63
CA LEU A 170 5.37 30.63 -4.40
C LEU A 170 5.03 30.40 -2.92
N ALA A 171 5.26 31.38 -2.05
CA ALA A 171 5.04 31.24 -0.60
C ALA A 171 3.59 30.90 -0.24
N GLU A 172 2.62 31.55 -0.90
CA GLU A 172 1.18 31.38 -0.60
C GLU A 172 0.60 30.04 -1.05
N VAL A 173 1.28 29.36 -1.98
CA VAL A 173 0.86 28.04 -2.49
C VAL A 173 1.60 26.89 -1.80
N GLN A 174 2.45 27.17 -0.81
CA GLN A 174 3.10 26.13 -0.02
C GLN A 174 2.08 25.42 0.87
N PRO A 175 2.08 24.08 0.91
CA PRO A 175 1.21 23.32 1.80
C PRO A 175 1.56 23.56 3.29
N VAL A 176 0.55 23.48 4.15
CA VAL A 176 0.73 23.62 5.61
C VAL A 176 0.90 22.23 6.24
N VAL A 177 1.98 22.06 7.01
CA VAL A 177 2.25 20.84 7.76
C VAL A 177 1.41 20.86 9.05
N CYS A 178 0.63 19.80 9.28
CA CYS A 178 -0.12 19.65 10.51
C CYS A 178 0.82 19.49 11.72
N PRO A 179 0.72 20.35 12.75
CA PRO A 179 1.63 20.27 13.91
C PRO A 179 1.37 19.04 14.78
N ARG A 180 0.20 18.39 14.64
CA ARG A 180 -0.16 17.21 15.43
C ARG A 180 0.32 15.90 14.80
N CYS A 181 0.16 15.72 13.48
CA CYS A 181 0.43 14.45 12.81
C CYS A 181 1.40 14.54 11.62
N GLY A 182 1.90 15.73 11.28
CA GLY A 182 2.87 15.92 10.20
C GLY A 182 2.31 15.83 8.78
N TYR A 183 0.99 15.68 8.61
CA TYR A 183 0.36 15.61 7.28
C TYR A 183 0.40 16.97 6.57
N LEU A 184 0.72 16.97 5.27
CA LEU A 184 0.69 18.16 4.41
C LEU A 184 -0.73 18.44 3.94
N ASN A 185 -1.24 19.63 4.23
CA ASN A 185 -2.59 20.06 3.86
C ASN A 185 -2.52 21.21 2.86
N ASP A 186 -3.65 21.44 2.20
CA ASP A 186 -3.85 22.65 1.40
C ASP A 186 -3.51 23.90 2.23
N PRO A 187 -2.84 24.92 1.66
CA PRO A 187 -2.51 26.17 2.36
C PRO A 187 -3.72 26.83 3.04
N ARG A 188 -4.94 26.60 2.53
CA ARG A 188 -6.18 27.20 3.04
C ARG A 188 -6.96 26.27 3.97
N ALA A 189 -6.49 25.06 4.21
CA ALA A 189 -7.16 24.10 5.09
C ALA A 189 -7.15 24.61 6.54
N GLN A 190 -8.33 24.62 7.17
CA GLN A 190 -8.50 24.99 8.59
C GLN A 190 -8.31 23.79 9.53
N LEU A 191 -8.64 22.59 9.03
CA LEU A 191 -8.53 21.34 9.77
C LEU A 191 -7.65 20.39 8.97
N CYS A 192 -6.84 19.61 9.69
CA CYS A 192 -6.05 18.57 9.09
C CYS A 192 -6.96 17.47 8.53
N VAL A 193 -6.87 17.20 7.22
CA VAL A 193 -7.69 16.17 6.57
C VAL A 193 -7.38 14.76 7.08
N ASN A 194 -6.19 14.57 7.67
CA ASN A 194 -5.76 13.27 8.20
C ASN A 194 -6.17 13.03 9.66
N CYS A 195 -6.08 14.04 10.54
CA CYS A 195 -6.29 13.84 11.99
C CYS A 195 -7.33 14.75 12.64
N GLY A 196 -7.96 15.65 11.87
CA GLY A 196 -8.97 16.60 12.35
C GLY A 196 -8.45 17.72 13.25
N ALA A 197 -7.14 17.80 13.52
CA ALA A 197 -6.57 18.86 14.34
C ALA A 197 -6.66 20.22 13.63
N PRO A 198 -6.86 21.31 14.39
CA PRO A 198 -6.80 22.66 13.82
C PRO A 198 -5.41 22.93 13.24
N LEU A 199 -5.38 23.49 12.05
CA LEU A 199 -4.18 24.00 11.39
C LEU A 199 -4.10 25.48 11.74
N VAL A 200 -2.96 25.91 12.29
CA VAL A 200 -2.77 27.30 12.68
C VAL A 200 -2.68 28.12 11.39
N GLY A 201 -3.77 28.80 11.05
CA GLY A 201 -3.84 29.61 9.84
C GLY A 201 -2.96 30.84 9.96
N THR A 202 -2.05 31.02 9.02
CA THR A 202 -1.49 32.33 8.72
C THR A 202 -2.63 33.24 8.33
N GLU A 203 -2.83 34.29 9.11
CA GLU A 203 -3.88 35.28 8.95
C GLU A 203 -3.83 35.89 7.54
N ALA A 204 -5.01 35.90 6.88
CA ALA A 204 -5.25 36.72 5.70
C ALA A 204 -4.98 38.17 6.08
N THR A 205 -3.82 38.70 5.68
CA THR A 205 -3.54 40.12 5.83
C THR A 205 -4.17 40.84 4.65
N LYS A 206 -5.04 41.78 5.02
CA LYS A 206 -5.88 42.66 4.21
C LYS A 206 -5.11 43.50 3.19
#